data_AF-A0A225VK87-F1
#
_entry.id   AF-A0A225VK87-F1
#
_cell.length_a   1.000
_cell.length_b   1.000
_cell.length_c   1.000
_cell.angle_alpha   90.00
_cell.angle_beta   90.00
_cell.angle_gamma   90.00
#
_symmetry.space_group_name_H-M   'P 1'
#
loop_
_entity.id
_entity.type
_entity.pdbx_description
1 polymer ?
#
loop_
_entity_poly.entity_id
_entity_poly.type
_entity_poly.pdbx_seq_one_letter_code
_entity_poly.pdbx_strand_id
1 'polypeptide(L)'
;METRVDLPQFVKSAELAAHTVLQRLYTQETEETRAFLEQLATSESLKSLLHKPSAPVEGERKKESVVLEQLNVNSAVLEAVEYTRERVEEDVKSEWLTMRVQYDVTEHLLVSPEDGEGIEDRRAISTKFAWTFEADVTKAEDLEWGIVAATPFEEKPAVLTTNGAQKE
;
A
#
# COMPACT_ATOMS: atom_id res chain seq x y z
N MET A 1 14.27 1.62 -25.93
CA MET A 1 13.37 0.89 -25.02
C MET A 1 14.26 0.13 -24.05
N GLU A 2 14.21 0.47 -22.77
CA GLU A 2 14.91 -0.29 -21.73
C GLU A 2 14.08 -1.53 -21.44
N THR A 3 14.47 -2.66 -22.02
CA THR A 3 13.89 -4.00 -21.79
C THR A 3 14.30 -4.58 -20.44
N ARG A 4 14.70 -3.74 -19.49
CA ARG A 4 15.26 -4.13 -18.19
C ARG A 4 14.40 -3.54 -17.09
N VAL A 5 13.97 -4.40 -16.17
CA VAL A 5 13.36 -3.95 -14.93
C VAL A 5 14.45 -3.34 -14.05
N ASP A 6 14.40 -2.02 -13.89
CA ASP A 6 15.26 -1.30 -12.94
C ASP A 6 14.66 -1.45 -11.54
N LEU A 7 15.31 -2.26 -10.69
CA LEU A 7 14.82 -2.56 -9.33
C LEU A 7 14.72 -1.30 -8.46
N PRO A 8 15.74 -0.40 -8.41
CA PRO A 8 15.60 0.89 -7.73
C PRO A 8 14.40 1.73 -8.21
N GLN A 9 14.15 1.81 -9.51
CA GLN A 9 13.02 2.53 -10.06
C GLN A 9 11.70 1.85 -9.68
N PHE A 10 11.63 0.53 -9.75
CA PHE A 10 10.47 -0.25 -9.34
C PHE A 10 10.12 0.04 -7.87
N VAL A 11 11.09 -0.01 -6.96
CA VAL A 11 10.86 0.26 -5.53
C VAL A 11 10.34 1.69 -5.31
N LYS A 12 10.89 2.69 -6.01
CA LYS A 12 10.37 4.08 -5.95
C LYS A 12 8.93 4.19 -6.45
N SER A 13 8.59 3.51 -7.54
CA SER A 13 7.21 3.47 -8.05
C SER A 13 6.28 2.76 -7.07
N ALA A 14 6.76 1.68 -6.44
CA ALA A 14 6.02 0.93 -5.43
C ALA A 14 5.77 1.75 -4.15
N GLU A 15 6.72 2.62 -3.78
CA GLU A 15 6.57 3.62 -2.70
C GLU A 15 5.47 4.64 -3.03
N LEU A 16 5.50 5.19 -4.24
CA LEU A 16 4.47 6.13 -4.71
C LEU A 16 3.07 5.48 -4.80
N ALA A 17 3.01 4.22 -5.22
CA ALA A 17 1.79 3.43 -5.24
C ALA A 17 1.22 3.27 -3.81
N ALA A 18 2.06 2.89 -2.85
CA ALA A 18 1.67 2.79 -1.44
C ALA A 18 1.14 4.10 -0.89
N HIS A 19 1.84 5.21 -1.17
CA HIS A 19 1.40 6.54 -0.78
C HIS A 19 0.02 6.90 -1.35
N THR A 20 -0.18 6.70 -2.66
CA THR A 20 -1.42 7.04 -3.36
C THR A 20 -2.61 6.22 -2.86
N VAL A 21 -2.42 4.91 -2.72
CA VAL A 21 -3.44 4.00 -2.21
C VAL A 21 -3.83 4.36 -0.78
N LEU A 22 -2.85 4.56 0.12
CA LEU A 22 -3.14 4.94 1.50
C LEU A 22 -3.87 6.28 1.57
N GLN A 23 -3.46 7.29 0.79
CA GLN A 23 -4.21 8.56 0.74
C GLN A 23 -5.67 8.38 0.32
N ARG A 24 -5.92 7.56 -0.71
CA ARG A 24 -7.28 7.28 -1.19
C ARG A 24 -8.12 6.53 -0.16
N LEU A 25 -7.54 5.62 0.61
CA LEU A 25 -8.26 4.89 1.67
C LEU A 25 -8.83 5.82 2.76
N TYR A 26 -8.34 7.04 2.89
CA TYR A 26 -8.84 8.04 3.83
C TYR A 26 -9.76 9.10 3.19
N THR A 27 -10.08 8.99 1.91
CA THR A 27 -11.08 9.87 1.29
C THR A 27 -12.49 9.36 1.61
N GLN A 28 -13.48 10.25 1.48
CA GLN A 28 -14.89 9.89 1.64
C GLN A 28 -15.49 9.27 0.37
N GLU A 29 -14.67 9.05 -0.67
CA GLU A 29 -15.07 8.56 -1.98
C GLU A 29 -14.85 7.04 -2.08
N THR A 30 -15.59 6.27 -1.27
CA THR A 30 -15.40 4.81 -1.13
C THR A 30 -15.50 4.07 -2.47
N GLU A 31 -16.53 4.36 -3.26
CA GLU A 31 -16.76 3.70 -4.55
C GLU A 31 -15.69 4.05 -5.59
N GLU A 32 -15.22 5.31 -5.60
CA GLU A 32 -14.14 5.72 -6.50
C GLU A 32 -12.81 5.09 -6.11
N THR A 33 -12.55 5.02 -4.80
CA THR A 33 -11.37 4.35 -4.25
C THR A 33 -11.39 2.86 -4.59
N ARG A 34 -12.56 2.22 -4.45
CA ARG A 34 -12.73 0.82 -4.85
C ARG A 34 -12.47 0.61 -6.34
N ALA A 35 -13.11 1.41 -7.21
CA ALA A 35 -12.92 1.31 -8.65
C ALA A 35 -11.46 1.55 -9.07
N PHE A 36 -10.76 2.47 -8.40
CA PHE A 36 -9.33 2.69 -8.58
C PHE A 36 -8.50 1.45 -8.19
N LEU A 37 -8.79 0.83 -7.04
CA LEU A 37 -8.05 -0.36 -6.58
C LEU A 37 -8.35 -1.59 -7.44
N GLU A 38 -9.56 -1.71 -7.99
CA GLU A 38 -9.94 -2.77 -8.94
C GLU A 38 -9.12 -2.74 -10.24
N GLN A 39 -8.55 -1.59 -10.61
CA GLN A 39 -7.64 -1.47 -11.75
C GLN A 39 -6.20 -1.91 -11.42
N LEU A 40 -5.83 -1.90 -10.13
CA LEU A 40 -4.46 -2.15 -9.69
C LEU A 40 -4.27 -3.53 -9.06
N ALA A 41 -5.34 -4.17 -8.61
CA ALA A 41 -5.28 -5.32 -7.73
C ALA A 41 -6.27 -6.42 -8.15
N THR A 42 -5.90 -7.67 -7.89
CA THR A 42 -6.81 -8.80 -8.05
C THR A 42 -7.96 -8.73 -7.04
N SER A 43 -9.06 -9.43 -7.30
CA SER A 43 -10.20 -9.47 -6.38
C SER A 43 -9.87 -10.04 -4.99
N GLU A 44 -8.80 -10.84 -4.90
CA GLU A 44 -8.32 -11.37 -3.62
C GLU A 44 -7.54 -10.31 -2.83
N SER A 45 -6.56 -9.66 -3.45
CA SER A 45 -5.75 -8.63 -2.80
C SER A 45 -6.58 -7.37 -2.49
N LEU A 46 -7.58 -7.05 -3.30
CA LEU A 46 -8.53 -5.96 -3.07
C LEU A 46 -9.21 -6.03 -1.69
N LYS A 47 -9.56 -7.24 -1.22
CA LYS A 47 -10.18 -7.42 0.10
C LYS A 47 -9.26 -6.96 1.23
N SER A 48 -7.98 -7.26 1.13
CA SER A 48 -6.96 -6.82 2.09
C SER A 48 -6.73 -5.31 1.98
N LEU A 49 -6.64 -4.77 0.75
CA LEU A 49 -6.38 -3.36 0.50
C LEU A 49 -7.50 -2.45 1.02
N LEU A 50 -8.76 -2.84 0.88
CA LEU A 50 -9.90 -2.09 1.39
C LEU A 50 -10.07 -2.20 2.91
N HIS A 51 -9.44 -3.19 3.55
CA HIS A 51 -9.59 -3.43 4.98
C HIS A 51 -8.48 -2.75 5.79
N LYS A 52 -8.52 -1.41 5.83
CA LYS A 52 -7.64 -0.59 6.69
C LYS A 52 -8.34 -0.27 8.02
N PRO A 53 -7.87 -0.79 9.17
CA PRO A 53 -8.56 -0.63 10.46
C PRO A 53 -8.84 0.82 10.86
N SER A 54 -7.87 1.71 10.67
CA SER A 54 -7.99 3.14 11.02
C SER A 54 -8.75 3.98 9.99
N ALA A 55 -9.01 3.46 8.79
CA ALA A 55 -9.77 4.18 7.77
C ALA A 55 -11.27 4.25 8.12
N PRO A 56 -11.99 5.27 7.63
CA PRO A 56 -13.45 5.28 7.69
C PRO A 56 -14.02 4.13 6.85
N VAL A 57 -14.95 3.36 7.42
CA VAL A 57 -15.63 2.26 6.71
C VAL A 57 -17.09 2.66 6.51
N GLU A 58 -17.58 2.53 5.29
CA GLU A 58 -18.98 2.81 4.96
C GLU A 58 -19.93 1.85 5.68
N GLY A 59 -20.95 2.39 6.35
CA GLY A 59 -21.99 1.60 7.02
C GLY A 59 -21.71 1.24 8.48
N GLU A 60 -20.47 1.38 8.96
CA GLU A 60 -20.21 1.44 10.40
C GLU A 60 -20.41 2.88 10.86
N ARG A 61 -21.39 3.11 11.74
CA ARG A 61 -21.48 4.38 12.49
C ARG A 61 -20.29 4.47 13.45
N LYS A 62 -19.09 4.67 12.93
CA LYS A 62 -17.98 5.19 13.74
C LYS A 62 -18.40 6.63 14.08
N LYS A 63 -18.62 6.91 15.36
CA LYS A 63 -18.99 8.24 15.91
C LYS A 63 -17.90 9.30 15.73
N GLU A 64 -16.89 8.99 14.93
CA GLU A 64 -15.64 9.71 14.81
C GLU A 64 -15.30 9.76 13.32
N SER A 65 -15.13 10.98 12.81
CA SER A 65 -14.53 11.22 11.51
C SER A 65 -13.02 11.11 11.64
N VAL A 66 -12.39 10.43 10.68
CA VAL A 66 -10.94 10.24 10.65
C VAL A 66 -10.40 10.86 9.37
N VAL A 67 -9.44 11.78 9.51
CA VAL A 67 -8.76 12.44 8.41
C VAL A 67 -7.26 12.14 8.49
N LEU A 68 -6.66 11.76 7.36
CA LEU A 68 -5.21 11.63 7.24
C LEU A 68 -4.59 13.02 7.01
N GLU A 69 -3.92 13.57 8.03
CA GLU A 69 -3.22 14.86 7.97
C GLU A 69 -1.86 14.74 7.28
N GLN A 70 -1.13 13.65 7.54
CA GLN A 70 0.19 13.41 6.96
C GLN A 70 0.45 11.91 6.81
N LEU A 71 1.10 11.53 5.70
CA LEU A 71 1.58 10.19 5.43
C LEU A 71 3.08 10.23 5.12
N ASN A 72 3.85 9.42 5.83
CA ASN A 72 5.27 9.21 5.57
C ASN A 72 5.50 7.73 5.25
N VAL A 73 6.06 7.43 4.08
CA VAL A 73 6.58 6.09 3.82
C VAL A 73 8.00 6.04 4.36
N ASN A 74 8.19 5.36 5.50
CA ASN A 74 9.47 5.29 6.18
C ASN A 74 10.44 4.37 5.44
N SER A 75 9.91 3.28 4.88
CA SER A 75 10.67 2.35 4.06
C SER A 75 9.78 1.58 3.09
N ALA A 76 10.28 1.37 1.89
CA ALA A 76 9.81 0.37 0.93
C ALA A 76 11.00 -0.54 0.59
N VAL A 77 10.93 -1.81 0.99
CA VAL A 77 12.03 -2.78 0.84
C VAL A 77 11.59 -3.90 -0.07
N LEU A 78 12.36 -4.13 -1.14
CA LEU A 78 12.18 -5.31 -1.99
C LEU A 78 12.61 -6.56 -1.21
N GLU A 79 11.64 -7.34 -0.74
CA GLU A 79 11.82 -8.52 0.12
C GLU A 79 12.14 -9.76 -0.71
N ALA A 80 11.48 -9.93 -1.87
CA ALA A 80 11.67 -11.08 -2.74
C ALA A 80 11.45 -10.72 -4.21
N VAL A 81 12.13 -11.47 -5.09
CA VAL A 81 11.93 -11.46 -6.54
C VAL A 81 11.89 -12.91 -7.02
N GLU A 82 10.84 -13.26 -7.74
CA GLU A 82 10.65 -14.60 -8.30
C GLU A 82 10.40 -14.49 -9.81
N TYR A 83 11.02 -15.38 -10.57
CA TYR A 83 10.82 -15.47 -12.01
C TYR A 83 10.31 -16.87 -12.33
N THR A 84 9.18 -16.94 -13.02
CA THR A 84 8.52 -18.18 -13.41
C THR A 84 8.40 -18.21 -14.93
N ARG A 85 8.63 -19.37 -15.53
CA ARG A 85 8.41 -19.58 -16.96
C ARG A 85 7.73 -20.91 -17.25
N GLU A 86 6.79 -20.89 -18.17
CA GLU A 86 6.14 -22.07 -18.74
C GLU A 86 6.73 -22.36 -20.13
N ARG A 87 7.11 -23.62 -20.36
CA ARG A 87 7.63 -24.08 -21.66
C ARG A 87 6.71 -25.14 -22.24
N VAL A 88 6.52 -25.09 -23.56
CA VAL A 88 5.90 -26.17 -24.34
C VAL A 88 6.93 -26.56 -25.40
N GLU A 89 7.43 -27.79 -25.31
CA GLU A 89 8.58 -28.25 -26.11
C GLU A 89 9.83 -27.35 -25.91
N GLU A 90 10.35 -26.74 -26.99
CA GLU A 90 11.49 -25.83 -26.94
C GLU A 90 11.09 -24.35 -26.83
N ASP A 91 9.80 -24.03 -26.96
CA ASP A 91 9.29 -22.65 -26.95
C ASP A 91 8.84 -22.20 -25.56
N VAL A 92 9.15 -20.93 -25.25
CA VAL A 92 8.64 -20.27 -24.05
C VAL A 92 7.23 -19.78 -24.33
N LYS A 93 6.25 -20.35 -23.61
CA LYS A 93 4.84 -20.01 -23.77
C LYS A 93 4.46 -18.78 -22.95
N SER A 94 5.00 -18.69 -21.74
CA SER A 94 4.69 -17.60 -20.82
C SER A 94 5.80 -17.39 -19.80
N GLU A 95 6.00 -16.15 -19.39
CA GLU A 95 6.98 -15.72 -18.40
C GLU A 95 6.36 -14.71 -17.45
N TRP A 96 6.65 -14.84 -16.15
CA TRP A 96 6.16 -13.94 -15.13
C TRP A 96 7.30 -13.50 -14.22
N LEU A 97 7.25 -12.24 -13.81
CA LEU A 97 8.10 -11.68 -12.78
C LEU A 97 7.23 -11.24 -11.61
N THR A 98 7.57 -11.75 -10.42
CA THR A 98 6.87 -11.45 -9.18
C THR A 98 7.81 -10.73 -8.24
N MET A 99 7.37 -9.62 -7.66
CA MET A 99 8.18 -8.76 -6.79
C MET A 99 7.39 -8.47 -5.51
N ARG A 100 7.97 -8.81 -4.35
CA ARG A 100 7.34 -8.54 -3.06
C ARG A 100 8.03 -7.37 -2.37
N VAL A 101 7.25 -6.36 -2.02
CA VAL A 101 7.72 -5.16 -1.33
C VAL A 101 7.10 -5.09 0.05
N GLN A 102 7.94 -4.94 1.07
CA GLN A 102 7.54 -4.69 2.44
C GLN A 102 7.57 -3.18 2.73
N TYR A 103 6.54 -2.69 3.40
CA TYR A 103 6.36 -1.30 3.74
C TYR A 103 6.32 -1.09 5.25
N ASP A 104 6.89 0.04 5.67
CA ASP A 104 6.71 0.64 6.98
C ASP A 104 6.31 2.10 6.74
N VAL A 105 5.13 2.49 7.23
CA VAL A 105 4.59 3.84 7.06
C VAL A 105 4.21 4.43 8.41
N THR A 106 4.27 5.75 8.50
CA THR A 106 3.71 6.52 9.61
C THR A 106 2.58 7.40 9.10
N GLU A 107 1.42 7.24 9.71
CA GLU A 107 0.20 7.97 9.38
C GLU A 107 -0.14 8.88 10.57
N HIS A 108 -0.37 10.16 10.29
CA HIS A 108 -0.83 11.14 11.26
C HIS A 108 -2.30 11.43 10.98
N LEU A 109 -3.13 11.11 11.97
CA LEU A 109 -4.58 11.12 11.86
C LEU A 109 -5.16 12.18 12.78
N LEU A 110 -6.11 12.95 12.25
CA LEU A 110 -7.03 13.76 13.02
C LEU A 110 -8.32 12.97 13.20
N VAL A 111 -8.69 12.72 14.45
CA VAL A 111 -9.93 12.06 14.82
C VAL A 111 -10.84 13.11 15.44
N SER A 112 -11.94 13.43 14.76
CA SER A 112 -12.90 14.43 15.20
C SER A 112 -14.26 13.79 15.51
N PRO A 113 -14.89 14.12 16.65
CA PRO A 113 -16.21 13.60 17.02
C PRO A 113 -17.28 14.09 16.03
N GLU A 114 -18.24 13.22 15.70
CA GLU A 114 -19.28 13.46 14.69
C GLU A 114 -20.17 14.67 15.01
N ASP A 115 -20.44 14.93 16.29
CA ASP A 115 -21.35 16.00 16.73
C ASP A 115 -20.68 17.39 16.82
N GLY A 116 -19.39 17.50 16.51
CA GLY A 116 -18.59 18.74 16.68
C GLY A 116 -18.41 19.17 18.15
N GLU A 117 -19.10 18.51 19.08
CA GLU A 117 -18.96 18.66 20.52
C GLU A 117 -17.98 17.62 21.05
N GLY A 118 -16.69 17.93 20.99
CA GLY A 118 -15.64 17.17 21.67
C GLY A 118 -14.24 17.61 21.26
N ILE A 119 -13.24 16.98 21.85
CA ILE A 119 -11.84 17.33 21.62
C ILE A 119 -11.34 16.55 20.41
N GLU A 120 -10.77 17.26 19.44
CA GLU A 120 -10.00 16.66 18.36
C GLU A 120 -8.80 15.89 18.92
N ASP A 121 -8.64 14.64 18.50
CA ASP A 121 -7.53 13.79 18.91
C ASP A 121 -6.58 13.57 17.73
N ARG A 122 -5.31 13.95 17.91
CA ARG A 122 -4.25 13.73 16.90
C ARG A 122 -3.45 12.50 17.27
N ARG A 123 -3.47 11.50 16.40
CA ARG A 123 -2.80 10.22 16.61
C ARG A 123 -1.76 9.97 15.53
N ALA A 124 -0.61 9.44 15.94
CA ALA A 124 0.37 8.89 15.00
C ALA A 124 0.34 7.36 15.10
N ILE A 125 0.19 6.68 13.97
CA ILE A 125 0.23 5.22 13.87
C ILE A 125 1.37 4.79 12.96
N SER A 126 2.04 3.70 13.32
CA SER A 126 2.97 2.97 12.46
C SER A 126 2.23 1.77 11.90
N THR A 127 2.29 1.63 10.58
CA THR A 127 1.59 0.56 9.87
C THR A 127 2.59 -0.22 9.02
N LYS A 128 2.53 -1.55 9.16
CA LYS A 128 3.36 -2.49 8.39
C LYS A 128 2.48 -3.36 7.52
N PHE A 129 2.92 -3.57 6.28
CA PHE A 129 2.25 -4.43 5.31
C PHE A 129 3.23 -4.82 4.20
N ALA A 130 2.85 -5.80 3.38
CA ALA A 130 3.59 -6.18 2.19
C ALA A 130 2.64 -6.41 1.01
N TRP A 131 3.08 -5.98 -0.18
CA TRP A 131 2.38 -6.23 -1.44
C TRP A 131 3.25 -7.04 -2.37
N THR A 132 2.62 -7.98 -3.05
CA THR A 132 3.23 -8.75 -4.14
C THR A 132 2.70 -8.23 -5.45
N PHE A 133 3.60 -7.76 -6.28
CA PHE A 133 3.35 -7.32 -7.65
C PHE A 133 3.72 -8.42 -8.62
N GLU A 134 2.96 -8.56 -9.70
CA GLU A 134 3.24 -9.49 -10.77
C GLU A 134 3.09 -8.80 -12.12
N ALA A 135 3.94 -9.16 -13.07
CA ALA A 135 3.85 -8.74 -14.46
C ALA A 135 4.09 -9.95 -15.37
N ASP A 136 3.31 -10.03 -16.45
CA ASP A 136 3.62 -10.89 -17.60
C ASP A 136 4.80 -10.25 -18.35
N VAL A 137 5.89 -10.99 -18.47
CA VAL A 137 7.12 -10.53 -19.14
C VAL A 137 7.40 -11.30 -20.43
N THR A 138 6.42 -12.07 -20.93
CA THR A 138 6.50 -12.82 -22.19
C THR A 138 6.71 -11.87 -23.38
N LYS A 139 6.06 -10.69 -23.33
CA LYS A 139 6.21 -9.61 -24.31
C LYS A 139 6.64 -8.33 -23.62
N ALA A 140 7.84 -7.87 -23.91
CA ALA A 140 8.42 -6.71 -23.23
C ALA A 140 7.66 -5.38 -23.49
N GLU A 141 6.90 -5.28 -24.58
CA GLU A 141 6.09 -4.10 -24.91
C GLU A 141 4.80 -3.95 -24.08
N ASP A 142 4.31 -5.02 -23.46
CA ASP A 142 3.00 -5.06 -22.77
C ASP A 142 3.17 -5.18 -21.24
N LEU A 143 4.30 -4.69 -20.71
CA LEU A 143 4.64 -4.87 -19.30
C LEU A 143 3.78 -3.99 -18.39
N GLU A 144 2.81 -4.62 -17.73
CA GLU A 144 1.95 -4.01 -16.72
C GLU A 144 2.09 -4.75 -15.38
N TRP A 145 2.19 -3.98 -14.30
CA TRP A 145 2.30 -4.51 -12.94
C TRP A 145 0.94 -4.48 -12.24
N GLY A 146 0.53 -5.61 -11.67
CA GLY A 146 -0.66 -5.71 -10.82
C GLY A 146 -0.34 -6.23 -9.43
N ILE A 147 -1.08 -5.78 -8.41
CA ILE A 147 -0.99 -6.29 -7.04
C ILE A 147 -1.77 -7.59 -6.94
N VAL A 148 -1.07 -8.72 -6.93
CA VAL A 148 -1.67 -10.06 -6.88
C VAL A 148 -1.89 -10.57 -5.45
N ALA A 149 -1.13 -10.06 -4.48
CA ALA A 149 -1.34 -10.35 -3.06
C ALA A 149 -1.06 -9.13 -2.19
N ALA A 150 -1.80 -9.00 -1.09
CA ALA A 150 -1.61 -7.95 -0.10
C ALA A 150 -1.82 -8.53 1.31
N THR A 151 -0.85 -8.31 2.20
CA THR A 151 -1.03 -8.66 3.62
C THR A 151 -1.99 -7.67 4.28
N PRO A 152 -2.67 -8.07 5.36
CA PRO A 152 -3.39 -7.13 6.22
C PRO A 152 -2.48 -6.01 6.74
N PHE A 153 -3.07 -4.86 7.05
CA PHE A 153 -2.37 -3.73 7.68
C PHE A 153 -2.16 -4.00 9.17
N GLU A 154 -0.91 -4.06 9.61
CA GLU A 154 -0.54 -4.18 11.02
C GLU A 154 -0.31 -2.80 11.63
N GLU A 155 -1.31 -2.27 12.34
CA GLU A 155 -1.25 -0.94 12.96
C GLU A 155 -0.79 -1.01 14.42
N LYS A 156 0.12 -0.11 14.79
CA LYS A 156 0.58 0.10 16.17
C LYS A 156 0.68 1.60 16.45
N PRO A 157 0.51 2.06 17.70
CA PRO A 157 0.84 3.44 18.04
C PRO A 157 2.28 3.77 17.64
N ALA A 158 2.48 4.89 16.95
CA ALA A 158 3.83 5.34 16.63
C ALA A 158 4.48 5.81 17.93
N VAL A 159 5.46 5.06 18.43
CA VAL A 159 6.28 5.53 19.54
C VAL A 159 7.22 6.60 18.98
N LEU A 160 6.87 7.87 19.20
CA LEU A 160 7.77 8.99 18.97
C LEU A 160 8.93 8.85 19.96
N THR A 161 9.98 8.12 19.57
CA THR A 161 11.25 8.19 20.27
C THR A 161 11.82 9.57 19.96
N THR A 162 11.64 10.50 20.89
CA THR A 162 12.35 11.78 20.88
C THR A 162 13.85 11.47 21.06
N ASN A 163 14.56 11.25 19.95
CA ASN A 163 16.01 11.29 19.92
C ASN A 163 16.44 12.76 20.12
N GLY A 164 16.39 13.21 21.37
CA GLY A 164 16.62 14.60 21.74
C GLY A 164 16.86 14.78 23.22
N ALA A 165 17.67 13.91 23.84
CA ALA A 165 18.29 14.14 25.15
C ALA A 165 19.46 13.18 25.40
N GLN A 166 20.49 13.22 24.54
CA GLN A 166 21.83 12.66 24.77
C GLN A 166 22.80 13.57 24.01
N LYS A 167 23.77 14.29 24.56
CA LYS A 167 24.37 14.45 25.88
C LYS A 167 24.95 15.87 25.91
N GLU A 168 24.90 16.54 27.06
CA GLU A 168 26.01 17.41 27.50
C GLU A 168 26.81 16.65 28.56
#